data_AF-A0A2U1LWT4-F1
#
_entry.id   AF-A0A2U1LWT4-F1
#
_cell.length_a   1.000
_cell.length_b   1.000
_cell.length_c   1.000
_cell.angle_alpha   90.00
_cell.angle_beta   90.00
_cell.angle_gamma   90.00
#
_symmetry.space_group_name_H-M   'P 1'
#
loop_
_entity.id
_entity.type
_entity.pdbx_description
1 polymer ?
#
loop_
_entity_poly.entity_id
_entity_poly.type
_entity_poly.pdbx_seq_one_letter_code
_entity_poly.pdbx_strand_id
1 'polypeptide(L)'
;MVAGYTIPKGSIVYVNVWAIHHDPQNWANPLEFKPERFLRSKWDYNGNNLMFLPFGSGRRICPGIPLGEKMLIYILASLLHSFVWSLPKDEAFELSDEFGFVTKKRKPLVAIPSPRLPDTSLDN
;
A
#
# COMPACT_ATOMS: atom_id res chain seq x y z
N MET A 1 -21.13 -5.68 21.93
CA MET A 1 -20.59 -4.38 22.38
C MET A 1 -19.21 -4.20 21.78
N VAL A 2 -18.78 -2.96 21.57
CA VAL A 2 -17.40 -2.61 21.15
C VAL A 2 -16.93 -1.51 22.09
N ALA A 3 -15.80 -1.71 22.79
CA ALA A 3 -15.28 -0.75 23.77
C ALA A 3 -16.34 -0.25 24.79
N GLY A 4 -17.24 -1.14 25.24
CA GLY A 4 -18.34 -0.79 26.17
C GLY A 4 -19.60 -0.21 25.50
N TYR A 5 -19.59 0.08 24.21
CA TYR A 5 -20.75 0.59 23.47
C TYR A 5 -21.61 -0.52 22.88
N THR A 6 -22.92 -0.42 23.02
CA THR A 6 -23.88 -1.30 22.34
C THR A 6 -24.12 -0.79 20.92
N ILE A 7 -23.89 -1.65 19.93
CA ILE A 7 -24.14 -1.35 18.52
C ILE A 7 -25.53 -1.88 18.15
N PRO A 8 -26.51 -1.02 17.82
CA PRO A 8 -27.85 -1.46 17.46
C PRO A 8 -27.85 -2.37 16.22
N LYS A 9 -28.83 -3.30 16.17
CA LYS A 9 -29.05 -4.14 14.99
C LYS A 9 -29.36 -3.27 13.77
N GLY A 10 -28.74 -3.58 12.63
CA GLY A 10 -28.90 -2.82 11.38
C GLY A 10 -27.90 -1.68 11.19
N SER A 11 -27.01 -1.44 12.17
CA SER A 11 -25.94 -0.44 12.02
C SER A 11 -24.93 -0.84 10.94
N ILE A 12 -24.46 0.14 10.16
CA ILE A 12 -23.31 -0.02 9.27
C ILE A 12 -22.05 0.34 10.07
N VAL A 13 -21.06 -0.54 10.05
CA VAL A 13 -19.78 -0.35 10.77
C VAL A 13 -18.65 -0.23 9.77
N TYR A 14 -17.86 0.83 9.89
CA TYR A 14 -16.63 1.03 9.13
C TYR A 14 -15.43 0.85 10.05
N VAL A 15 -14.47 0.03 9.61
CA VAL A 15 -13.19 -0.13 10.31
C VAL A 15 -12.22 0.90 9.73
N ASN A 16 -11.72 1.81 10.56
CA ASN A 16 -10.78 2.84 10.13
C ASN A 16 -9.35 2.28 10.07
N VAL A 17 -9.07 1.47 9.04
CA VAL A 17 -7.75 0.87 8.81
C VAL A 17 -6.67 1.94 8.61
N TRP A 18 -7.02 3.08 7.99
CA TRP A 18 -6.10 4.20 7.82
C TRP A 18 -5.58 4.71 9.17
N ALA A 19 -6.47 4.93 10.15
CA ALA A 19 -6.05 5.38 11.47
C ALA A 19 -5.20 4.33 12.20
N ILE A 20 -5.51 3.04 12.07
CA ILE A 20 -4.74 1.95 12.67
C ILE A 20 -3.31 1.90 12.11
N HIS A 21 -3.16 2.02 10.79
CA HIS A 21 -1.85 1.99 10.11
C HIS A 21 -1.02 3.24 10.36
N HIS A 22 -1.64 4.34 10.81
CA HIS A 22 -0.97 5.61 11.12
C HIS A 22 -0.91 5.93 12.61
N ASP A 23 -1.30 5.00 13.49
CA ASP A 23 -1.27 5.22 14.93
C ASP A 23 0.19 5.24 15.44
N PRO A 24 0.69 6.37 15.99
CA PRO A 24 2.05 6.47 16.50
C PRO A 24 2.35 5.53 17.67
N GLN A 25 1.34 4.99 18.35
CA GLN A 25 1.53 3.97 19.39
C GLN A 25 1.94 2.61 18.82
N ASN A 26 1.53 2.32 17.58
CA ASN A 26 1.81 1.05 16.89
C ASN A 26 2.90 1.19 15.82
N TRP A 27 3.08 2.41 15.27
CA TRP A 27 3.95 2.67 14.13
C TRP A 27 4.86 3.86 14.44
N ALA A 28 6.15 3.61 14.67
CA ALA A 28 7.14 4.67 14.77
C ALA A 28 7.25 5.43 13.43
N ASN A 29 7.17 6.77 13.48
CA ASN A 29 7.14 7.67 12.31
C ASN A 29 6.10 7.23 11.25
N PRO A 30 4.80 7.20 11.61
CA PRO A 30 3.76 6.55 10.82
C PRO A 30 3.52 7.19 9.45
N LEU A 31 3.86 8.47 9.30
CA LEU A 31 3.67 9.23 8.06
C LEU A 31 4.88 9.15 7.12
N GLU A 32 5.97 8.51 7.54
CA GLU A 32 7.17 8.35 6.70
C GLU A 32 7.13 7.02 5.95
N PHE A 33 7.43 7.04 4.65
CA PHE A 33 7.62 5.84 3.86
C PHE A 33 8.95 5.16 4.24
N LYS A 34 8.89 4.14 5.10
CA LYS A 34 10.04 3.39 5.63
C LYS A 34 9.90 1.88 5.40
N PRO A 35 10.18 1.34 4.20
CA PRO A 35 10.07 -0.09 3.91
C PRO A 35 10.89 -0.98 4.85
N GLU A 36 12.00 -0.47 5.37
CA GLU A 36 12.96 -1.18 6.22
C GLU A 36 12.32 -1.72 7.49
N ARG A 37 11.21 -1.10 7.93
CA ARG A 37 10.42 -1.55 9.09
C ARG A 37 9.87 -2.98 8.93
N PHE A 38 9.78 -3.46 7.69
CA PHE A 38 9.28 -4.79 7.37
C PHE A 38 10.40 -5.83 7.19
N LEU A 39 11.69 -5.44 7.23
CA LEU A 39 12.81 -6.35 6.98
C LEU A 39 13.16 -7.28 8.16
N ARG A 40 12.91 -6.83 9.39
CA ARG A 40 13.42 -7.52 10.60
C ARG A 40 12.47 -8.56 11.20
N SER A 41 11.24 -8.63 10.72
CA SER A 41 10.21 -9.53 11.26
C SER A 41 9.27 -10.00 10.17
N LYS A 42 8.78 -11.23 10.27
CA LYS A 42 7.71 -11.72 9.41
C LYS A 42 6.41 -11.04 9.82
N TRP A 43 5.91 -10.13 8.99
CA TRP A 43 4.65 -9.44 9.23
C TRP A 43 3.48 -10.30 8.73
N ASP A 44 2.53 -10.58 9.61
CA ASP A 44 1.30 -11.26 9.22
C ASP A 44 0.30 -10.27 8.62
N TYR A 45 -0.06 -10.48 7.36
CA TYR A 45 -1.13 -9.77 6.67
C TYR A 45 -2.36 -10.67 6.41
N ASN A 46 -2.40 -11.87 6.99
CA ASN A 46 -3.54 -12.81 6.91
C ASN A 46 -4.62 -12.53 7.96
N GLY A 47 -4.58 -11.35 8.58
CA GLY A 47 -5.63 -10.84 9.45
C GLY A 47 -5.51 -11.20 10.94
N ASN A 48 -4.44 -11.85 11.41
CA ASN A 48 -4.23 -12.08 12.85
C ASN A 48 -3.51 -10.91 13.53
N ASN A 49 -2.77 -10.10 12.76
CA ASN A 49 -2.17 -8.88 13.26
C ASN A 49 -3.13 -7.70 13.12
N LEU A 50 -3.79 -7.32 14.23
CA LEU A 50 -4.76 -6.20 14.24
C LEU A 50 -4.12 -4.83 14.04
N MET A 51 -2.79 -4.70 14.17
CA MET A 51 -2.07 -3.45 13.86
C MET A 51 -1.82 -3.33 12.36
N PHE A 52 -1.82 -4.43 11.60
CA PHE A 52 -1.49 -4.48 10.17
C PHE A 52 -2.53 -5.26 9.37
N LEU A 53 -3.56 -4.55 8.94
CA LEU A 53 -4.74 -5.07 8.23
C LEU A 53 -4.86 -4.63 6.75
N PRO A 54 -3.83 -4.79 5.89
CA PRO A 54 -3.92 -4.33 4.48
C PRO A 54 -4.99 -5.08 3.67
N PHE A 55 -5.37 -6.29 4.10
CA PHE A 55 -6.39 -7.13 3.46
C PHE A 55 -7.62 -7.38 4.36
N GLY A 56 -7.73 -6.66 5.48
CA GLY A 56 -8.76 -6.89 6.50
C GLY A 56 -8.49 -8.12 7.37
N SER A 57 -9.53 -8.63 8.02
CA SER A 57 -9.46 -9.77 8.95
C SER A 57 -10.80 -10.52 9.04
N GLY A 58 -10.76 -11.72 9.62
CA GLY A 58 -11.92 -12.55 9.92
C GLY A 58 -12.68 -13.01 8.68
N ARG A 59 -14.00 -13.23 8.83
CA ARG A 59 -14.85 -13.81 7.77
C ARG A 59 -14.98 -12.96 6.50
N ARG A 60 -14.55 -11.69 6.54
CA ARG A 60 -14.62 -10.73 5.43
C ARG A 60 -13.23 -10.30 4.95
N ILE A 61 -12.20 -11.05 5.33
CA ILE A 61 -10.85 -10.85 4.79
C ILE A 61 -10.85 -10.98 3.26
N CYS A 62 -10.01 -10.20 2.61
CA CYS A 62 -9.89 -10.22 1.15
C CYS A 62 -9.55 -11.63 0.66
N PRO A 63 -10.38 -12.25 -0.21
CA PRO A 63 -10.05 -13.55 -0.78
C PRO A 63 -8.91 -13.46 -1.81
N GLY A 64 -8.56 -12.25 -2.25
CA GLY A 64 -7.55 -11.98 -3.27
C GLY A 64 -6.11 -11.91 -2.77
N ILE A 65 -5.82 -12.20 -1.49
CA ILE A 65 -4.46 -12.12 -0.92
C ILE A 65 -3.42 -12.86 -1.78
N PRO A 66 -3.62 -14.15 -2.17
CA PRO A 66 -2.59 -14.88 -2.89
C PRO A 66 -2.32 -14.33 -4.29
N LEU A 67 -3.35 -13.76 -4.93
CA LEU A 67 -3.23 -13.14 -6.24
C LEU A 67 -2.49 -11.80 -6.12
N GLY A 68 -2.91 -10.95 -5.17
CA GLY A 68 -2.31 -9.65 -4.92
C GLY A 68 -0.82 -9.75 -4.60
N GLU A 69 -0.44 -10.70 -3.75
CA GLU A 69 0.96 -10.96 -3.40
C GLU A 69 1.81 -11.31 -4.63
N LYS A 70 1.38 -12.29 -5.43
CA LYS A 70 2.11 -12.72 -6.62
C LYS A 70 2.19 -11.63 -7.69
N MET A 71 1.07 -10.95 -7.95
CA MET A 71 1.03 -9.89 -8.96
C MET A 71 1.88 -8.69 -8.55
N LEU A 72 1.81 -8.25 -7.29
CA LEU A 72 2.55 -7.09 -6.82
C LEU A 72 4.06 -7.29 -6.96
N ILE A 73 4.57 -8.44 -6.54
CA ILE A 73 6.00 -8.78 -6.66
C ILE A 73 6.42 -8.79 -8.13
N TYR A 74 5.65 -9.46 -8.99
CA TYR A 74 5.97 -9.58 -10.41
C TYR A 74 5.96 -8.23 -11.12
N ILE A 75 4.92 -7.42 -10.92
CA ILE A 75 4.80 -6.08 -11.51
C ILE A 75 5.94 -5.20 -11.03
N LEU A 76 6.19 -5.14 -9.71
CA LEU A 76 7.23 -4.28 -9.16
C LEU A 76 8.63 -4.69 -9.66
N ALA A 77 8.94 -5.98 -9.63
CA ALA A 77 10.21 -6.50 -10.15
C ALA A 77 10.38 -6.18 -11.64
N SER A 78 9.33 -6.32 -12.44
CA SER A 78 9.37 -6.02 -13.87
C SER A 78 9.60 -4.53 -14.13
N LEU A 79 8.89 -3.64 -13.42
CA LEU A 79 9.02 -2.20 -13.59
C LEU A 79 10.40 -1.68 -13.16
N LEU A 80 10.94 -2.19 -12.05
CA LEU A 80 12.27 -1.83 -11.55
C LEU A 80 13.40 -2.43 -12.40
N HIS A 81 13.21 -3.65 -12.91
CA HIS A 81 14.20 -4.28 -13.78
C HIS A 81 14.29 -3.59 -15.14
N SER A 82 13.15 -3.18 -15.72
CA SER A 82 13.09 -2.65 -17.08
C SER A 82 13.34 -1.15 -17.17
N PHE A 83 13.02 -0.37 -16.13
CA PHE A 83 13.00 1.10 -16.24
C PHE A 83 13.70 1.83 -15.09
N VAL A 84 14.30 2.97 -15.42
CA VAL A 84 14.61 4.07 -14.50
C VAL A 84 13.48 5.08 -14.62
N TRP A 85 13.02 5.60 -13.48
CA TRP A 85 11.86 6.50 -13.42
C TRP A 85 12.28 7.92 -13.06
N SER A 86 11.71 8.89 -13.74
CA SER A 86 11.90 10.32 -13.47
C SER A 86 10.56 11.07 -13.45
N LEU A 87 10.52 12.20 -12.77
CA LEU A 87 9.37 13.11 -12.82
C LEU A 87 9.49 14.04 -14.03
N PRO A 88 8.37 14.49 -14.63
CA PRO A 88 8.40 15.59 -15.58
C PRO A 88 9.08 16.83 -15.00
N LYS A 89 9.68 17.65 -15.87
CA LYS A 89 10.22 18.95 -15.45
C LYS A 89 9.11 19.76 -14.79
N ASP A 90 9.42 20.36 -13.64
CA ASP A 90 8.52 21.21 -12.84
C ASP A 90 7.36 20.48 -12.10
N GLU A 91 7.32 19.14 -12.11
CA GLU A 91 6.41 18.37 -11.25
C GLU A 91 7.03 18.17 -9.86
N ALA A 92 6.35 18.65 -8.82
CA ALA A 92 6.68 18.34 -7.44
C ALA A 92 6.05 17.00 -7.01
N PHE A 93 6.78 16.25 -6.18
CA PHE A 93 6.25 15.03 -5.58
C PHE A 93 5.21 15.37 -4.51
N GLU A 94 3.93 15.22 -4.87
CA GLU A 94 2.77 15.51 -4.03
C GLU A 94 2.20 14.19 -3.50
N LEU A 95 2.03 14.03 -2.19
CA LEU A 95 1.63 12.77 -1.54
C LEU A 95 0.21 12.76 -0.97
N SER A 96 -0.54 13.84 -1.10
CA SER A 96 -1.88 13.91 -0.55
C SER A 96 -2.83 12.94 -1.22
N ASP A 97 -3.75 12.45 -0.40
CA ASP A 97 -4.74 11.46 -0.79
C ASP A 97 -6.15 12.06 -0.76
N GLU A 98 -7.03 11.40 -1.49
CA GLU A 98 -8.47 11.58 -1.43
C GLU A 98 -9.09 10.33 -0.77
N PHE A 99 -9.82 10.55 0.32
CA PHE A 99 -10.50 9.47 1.03
C PHE A 99 -11.74 9.00 0.27
N GLY A 100 -11.89 7.68 0.14
CA GLY A 100 -13.02 7.04 -0.52
C GLY A 100 -13.03 5.54 -0.22
N PHE A 101 -13.78 4.76 -1.01
CA PHE A 101 -13.77 3.29 -0.87
C PHE A 101 -12.36 2.70 -1.07
N VAL A 102 -11.57 3.33 -1.95
CA VAL A 102 -10.13 3.11 -2.10
C VAL A 102 -9.43 4.44 -1.88
N THR A 103 -8.39 4.45 -1.05
CA THR A 103 -7.52 5.63 -0.90
C THR A 103 -6.70 5.76 -2.17
N LYS A 104 -6.81 6.91 -2.84
CA LYS A 104 -6.09 7.22 -4.07
C LYS A 104 -5.39 8.56 -3.90
N LYS A 105 -4.34 8.79 -4.68
CA LYS A 105 -3.70 10.11 -4.74
C LYS A 105 -4.70 11.17 -5.17
N ARG A 106 -4.65 12.34 -4.53
CA ARG A 106 -5.46 13.50 -4.90
C ARG A 106 -5.09 14.01 -6.29
N LYS A 107 -3.79 14.18 -6.54
CA LYS A 107 -3.25 14.43 -7.89
C LYS A 107 -2.66 13.13 -8.45
N PRO A 108 -3.09 12.65 -9.63
CA PRO A 108 -2.46 11.50 -10.28
C PRO A 108 -0.96 11.72 -10.47
N LEU A 109 -0.15 10.70 -10.17
CA LEU A 109 1.30 10.75 -10.39
C LEU A 109 1.59 10.54 -11.88
N VAL A 110 2.32 11.47 -12.48
CA VAL A 110 2.93 11.29 -13.79
C VAL A 110 4.40 10.97 -13.60
N ALA A 111 4.85 9.84 -14.15
CA ALA A 111 6.25 9.41 -14.14
C ALA A 111 6.67 9.00 -15.55
N ILE A 112 7.91 9.34 -15.91
CA ILE A 112 8.50 9.06 -17.22
C ILE A 112 9.43 7.86 -17.07
N PRO A 113 9.08 6.69 -17.65
CA PRO A 113 9.99 5.55 -17.71
C PRO A 113 11.05 5.74 -18.78
N SER A 114 12.29 5.39 -18.48
CA SER A 114 13.39 5.26 -19.44
C SER A 114 13.97 3.85 -19.34
N PRO A 115 14.28 3.17 -20.46
CA PRO A 115 14.88 1.84 -20.41
C PRO A 115 16.13 1.83 -19.51
N ARG A 116 16.20 0.88 -18.58
CA ARG A 116 17.34 0.76 -17.66
C ARG A 116 18.52 0.04 -18.32
N LEU A 117 18.23 -0.91 -19.19
CA LEU A 117 19.22 -1.70 -19.91
C LEU A 117 19.45 -1.11 -21.31
N PRO A 118 20.70 -1.15 -21.82
CA PRO A 118 20.99 -0.74 -23.19
C PRO A 118 20.28 -1.67 -24.18
N ASP A 119 19.94 -1.12 -25.34
CA ASP A 119 19.30 -1.89 -26.40
C ASP A 119 20.35 -2.75 -27.11
N THR A 120 20.43 -4.02 -26.72
CA THR A 120 21.36 -4.98 -27.32
C THR A 120 21.06 -5.29 -28.79
N SER A 121 19.98 -4.75 -29.36
CA SER A 121 19.67 -4.87 -30.79
C SER A 121 20.34 -3.82 -31.68
N LEU A 122 20.93 -2.76 -31.09
CA LEU A 122 21.62 -1.69 -31.81
C LEU A 122 23.16 -1.90 -31.90
N ASP A 123 23.69 -2.94 -31.27
CA ASP A 123 25.12 -3.25 -31.21
C ASP A 123 25.59 -4.25 -32.31
N ASN A 124 24.77 -4.52 -33.34
CA ASN A 124 25.10 -5.38 -34.50
C ASN A 124 25.19 -4.60 -35.81
#